data_AF-A0AAU2MSG5-F1
#
_entry.id   AF-A0AAU2MSG5-F1
#
_cell.length_a   1.000
_cell.length_b   1.000
_cell.length_c   1.000
_cell.angle_alpha   90.00
_cell.angle_beta   90.00
_cell.angle_gamma   90.00
#
_symmetry.space_group_name_H-M   'P 1'
#
loop_
_entity.id
_entity.type
_entity.pdbx_description
1 polymer ?
#
loop_
_entity_poly.entity_id
_entity_poly.type
_entity_poly.pdbx_seq_one_letter_code
_entity_poly.pdbx_strand_id
1 'polypeptide(L)'
;MDIDLTGPLADWNARLSLVRDMAAPHPEPLAALLVEIIEQLTATTEDAPLAALRAIGVLERIAARVGLEAVGVLAEGGVSAETVATGLGTTRSKALMLLLNARDRWQHPVGIRLHRSRQATTRPGTAAASYAGIG
;
A
#
# COMPACT_ATOMS: atom_id res chain seq x y z
N MET A 1 -8.49 -40.45 23.17
CA MET A 1 -9.65 -39.56 23.41
C MET A 1 -9.61 -38.56 22.28
N ASP A 2 -10.60 -38.58 21.38
CA ASP A 2 -10.66 -37.66 20.24
C ASP A 2 -11.19 -36.32 20.74
N ILE A 3 -10.48 -35.23 20.47
CA ILE A 3 -10.90 -33.90 20.89
C ILE A 3 -11.84 -33.39 19.82
N ASP A 4 -13.11 -33.19 20.18
CA ASP A 4 -14.07 -32.56 19.27
C ASP A 4 -13.69 -31.08 19.08
N LEU A 5 -13.11 -30.78 17.92
CA LEU A 5 -12.75 -29.44 17.50
C LEU A 5 -13.84 -28.77 16.65
N THR A 6 -14.97 -29.45 16.39
CA THR A 6 -16.01 -28.97 15.48
C THR A 6 -16.62 -27.66 15.97
N GLY A 7 -16.94 -27.56 17.27
CA GLY A 7 -17.44 -26.34 17.90
C GLY A 7 -16.42 -25.19 17.87
N PRO A 8 -15.21 -25.35 18.43
CA PRO A 8 -14.16 -24.33 18.40
C PRO A 8 -13.78 -23.86 16.99
N LEU A 9 -13.76 -24.76 16.00
CA LEU A 9 -13.43 -24.42 14.61
C LEU A 9 -14.56 -23.62 13.95
N ALA A 10 -15.83 -23.97 14.22
CA ALA A 10 -16.98 -23.21 13.73
C ALA A 10 -17.02 -21.79 14.33
N ASP A 11 -16.79 -21.66 15.64
CA ASP A 11 -16.72 -20.35 16.32
C ASP A 11 -15.55 -19.49 15.81
N TRP A 12 -14.39 -20.12 15.56
CA TRP A 12 -13.23 -19.45 14.96
C TRP A 12 -13.53 -18.94 13.55
N ASN A 13 -14.15 -19.78 12.70
CA ASN A 13 -14.54 -19.39 11.34
C ASN A 13 -15.59 -18.27 11.34
N ALA A 14 -16.61 -18.34 12.22
CA ALA A 14 -17.61 -17.28 12.37
C ALA A 14 -16.96 -15.95 12.76
N ARG A 15 -15.95 -15.98 13.64
CA ARG A 15 -15.18 -14.79 14.01
C ARG A 15 -14.38 -14.23 12.84
N LEU A 16 -13.73 -15.07 12.04
CA LEU A 16 -12.98 -14.61 10.86
C LEU A 16 -13.89 -13.98 9.80
N SER A 17 -15.07 -14.56 9.57
CA SER A 17 -16.07 -13.98 8.66
C SER A 17 -16.55 -12.62 9.15
N LEU A 18 -16.87 -12.48 10.44
CA LEU A 18 -17.26 -11.18 11.02
C LEU A 18 -16.16 -10.12 10.85
N VAL A 19 -14.90 -10.50 11.08
CA VAL A 19 -13.75 -9.60 10.90
C VAL A 19 -13.59 -9.18 9.44
N ARG A 20 -13.83 -10.10 8.50
CA ARG A 20 -13.79 -9.82 7.06
C ARG A 20 -14.93 -8.92 6.61
N ASP A 21 -16.14 -9.13 7.13
CA ASP A 21 -17.34 -8.35 6.78
C ASP A 21 -17.27 -6.91 7.32
N MET A 22 -16.56 -6.70 8.43
CA MET A 22 -16.32 -5.35 8.98
C MET A 22 -15.21 -4.59 8.24
N ALA A 23 -14.32 -5.29 7.52
CA ALA A 23 -13.22 -4.67 6.82
C ALA A 23 -13.74 -3.85 5.62
N ALA A 24 -13.01 -2.79 5.29
CA ALA A 24 -13.30 -1.97 4.14
C ALA A 24 -13.28 -2.85 2.87
N PRO A 25 -14.33 -2.81 2.04
CA PRO A 25 -14.37 -3.59 0.82
C PRO A 25 -13.24 -3.16 -0.11
N HIS A 26 -12.65 -4.12 -0.80
CA HIS A 26 -11.70 -3.83 -1.86
C HIS A 26 -12.48 -3.30 -3.08
N PRO A 27 -11.96 -2.30 -3.81
CA PRO A 27 -12.46 -1.99 -5.14
C PRO A 27 -12.40 -3.25 -6.02
N GLU A 28 -13.47 -3.56 -6.74
CA GLU A 28 -13.60 -4.79 -7.53
C GLU A 28 -12.37 -5.08 -8.44
N PRO A 29 -11.81 -4.11 -9.18
CA PRO A 29 -10.62 -4.36 -10.00
C PRO A 29 -9.39 -4.79 -9.18
N LEU A 30 -9.24 -4.28 -7.97
CA LEU A 30 -8.14 -4.64 -7.08
C LEU A 30 -8.35 -6.04 -6.49
N ALA A 31 -9.59 -6.38 -6.13
CA ALA A 31 -9.93 -7.72 -5.65
C ALA A 31 -9.61 -8.79 -6.71
N ALA A 32 -10.00 -8.55 -7.96
CA ALA A 32 -9.71 -9.46 -9.08
C ALA A 32 -8.20 -9.65 -9.31
N LEU A 33 -7.42 -8.56 -9.29
CA LEU A 33 -5.96 -8.64 -9.45
C LEU A 33 -5.30 -9.43 -8.31
N LEU A 34 -5.78 -9.29 -7.08
CA LEU A 34 -5.24 -10.07 -5.95
C LEU A 34 -5.50 -11.57 -6.12
N VAL A 35 -6.68 -11.94 -6.64
CA VAL A 35 -7.00 -13.35 -6.96
C VAL A 35 -6.06 -13.87 -8.04
N GLU A 36 -5.87 -13.12 -9.13
CA GLU A 36 -4.97 -13.52 -10.22
C GLU A 36 -3.52 -13.72 -9.72
N ILE A 37 -3.02 -12.82 -8.86
CA ILE A 37 -1.69 -12.95 -8.26
C ILE A 37 -1.59 -14.23 -7.42
N ILE A 38 -2.62 -14.57 -6.63
CA ILE A 38 -2.63 -15.80 -5.82
C ILE A 38 -2.57 -17.03 -6.72
N GLU A 39 -3.37 -17.08 -7.78
CA GLU A 39 -3.40 -18.20 -8.72
C GLU A 39 -2.03 -18.38 -9.41
N GLN A 40 -1.46 -17.29 -9.93
CA GLN A 40 -0.13 -17.29 -10.56
C GLN A 40 0.98 -17.73 -9.59
N LEU A 41 0.98 -17.24 -8.35
CA LEU A 41 1.97 -17.61 -7.35
C LEU A 41 1.82 -19.07 -6.90
N THR A 42 0.59 -19.58 -6.83
CA THR A 42 0.31 -20.98 -6.48
C THR A 42 0.87 -21.90 -7.57
N ALA A 43 0.52 -21.64 -8.84
CA ALA A 43 1.08 -22.40 -9.97
C ALA A 43 2.62 -22.29 -10.03
N THR A 44 3.17 -21.09 -9.85
CA THR A 44 4.64 -20.88 -9.82
C THR A 44 5.30 -21.61 -8.66
N THR A 45 4.61 -21.83 -7.53
CA THR A 45 5.17 -22.56 -6.39
C THR A 45 5.35 -24.04 -6.72
N GLU A 46 4.45 -24.61 -7.51
CA GLU A 46 4.54 -26.00 -7.98
C GLU A 46 5.69 -26.19 -8.97
N ASP A 47 5.86 -25.26 -9.91
CA ASP A 47 6.86 -25.37 -10.99
C ASP A 47 8.25 -24.81 -10.60
N ALA A 48 8.29 -23.73 -9.83
CA ALA A 48 9.49 -22.91 -9.58
C ALA A 48 9.44 -22.18 -8.20
N PRO A 49 9.57 -22.89 -7.07
CA PRO A 49 9.35 -22.34 -5.73
C PRO A 49 10.27 -21.16 -5.36
N LEU A 50 11.53 -21.15 -5.82
CA LEU A 50 12.42 -20.00 -5.60
C LEU A 50 11.98 -18.75 -6.38
N ALA A 51 11.37 -18.91 -7.55
CA ALA A 51 10.81 -17.80 -8.31
C ALA A 51 9.56 -17.23 -7.62
N ALA A 52 8.70 -18.10 -7.07
CA ALA A 52 7.55 -17.69 -6.26
C ALA A 52 7.99 -16.88 -5.04
N LEU A 53 8.98 -17.35 -4.26
CA LEU A 53 9.52 -16.61 -3.12
C LEU A 53 10.11 -15.26 -3.51
N ARG A 54 10.81 -15.18 -4.65
CA ARG A 54 11.32 -13.91 -5.16
C ARG A 54 10.19 -12.93 -5.49
N ALA A 55 9.13 -13.41 -6.14
CA ALA A 55 7.95 -12.60 -6.47
C ALA A 55 7.24 -12.11 -5.20
N ILE A 56 7.04 -12.99 -4.21
CA ILE A 56 6.50 -12.64 -2.89
C ILE A 56 7.33 -11.52 -2.25
N GLY A 57 8.66 -11.66 -2.21
CA GLY A 57 9.52 -10.62 -1.65
C GLY A 57 9.43 -9.27 -2.39
N VAL A 58 9.12 -9.27 -3.70
CA VAL A 58 8.82 -8.02 -4.44
C VAL A 58 7.49 -7.43 -3.99
N LEU A 59 6.44 -8.25 -3.89
CA LEU A 59 5.11 -7.83 -3.45
C LEU A 59 5.14 -7.26 -2.03
N GLU A 60 5.87 -7.89 -1.11
CA GLU A 60 6.07 -7.39 0.26
C GLU A 60 6.68 -5.99 0.28
N ARG A 61 7.70 -5.73 -0.56
CA ARG A 61 8.32 -4.40 -0.66
C ARG A 61 7.37 -3.36 -1.21
N ILE A 62 6.55 -3.72 -2.21
CA ILE A 62 5.53 -2.83 -2.78
C ILE A 62 4.47 -2.51 -1.72
N ALA A 63 3.93 -3.54 -1.07
CA ALA A 63 2.91 -3.41 -0.04
C ALA A 63 3.42 -2.58 1.16
N ALA A 64 4.66 -2.80 1.60
CA ALA A 64 5.27 -2.01 2.67
C ALA A 64 5.38 -0.53 2.32
N ARG A 65 5.80 -0.21 1.09
CA ARG A 65 5.92 1.18 0.62
C ARG A 65 4.56 1.87 0.51
N VAL A 66 3.64 1.28 -0.24
CA VAL A 66 2.30 1.85 -0.48
C VAL A 66 1.50 1.90 0.82
N GLY A 67 1.63 0.88 1.67
CA GLY A 67 0.99 0.83 2.97
C GLY A 67 1.43 1.97 3.88
N LEU A 68 2.72 2.34 3.86
CA LEU A 68 3.21 3.48 4.65
C LEU A 68 2.62 4.81 4.16
N GLU A 69 2.51 5.00 2.84
CA GLU A 69 1.87 6.19 2.26
C GLU A 69 0.40 6.27 2.67
N ALA A 70 -0.34 5.16 2.57
CA ALA A 70 -1.75 5.09 2.96
C ALA A 70 -1.95 5.40 4.46
N VAL A 71 -1.11 4.84 5.35
CA VAL A 71 -1.17 5.14 6.79
C VAL A 71 -0.79 6.60 7.06
N GLY A 72 0.14 7.19 6.30
CA GLY A 72 0.45 8.62 6.35
C GLY A 72 -0.79 9.49 6.09
N VAL A 73 -1.50 9.21 4.99
CA VAL A 73 -2.76 9.90 4.65
C VAL A 73 -3.80 9.77 5.77
N LEU A 74 -3.95 8.59 6.37
CA LEU A 74 -4.86 8.38 7.51
C LEU A 74 -4.43 9.17 8.76
N ALA A 75 -3.13 9.22 9.03
CA ALA A 75 -2.58 9.92 10.19
C ALA A 75 -2.72 11.44 10.08
N GLU A 76 -2.48 12.00 8.89
CA GLU A 76 -2.70 13.42 8.56
C GLU A 76 -4.20 13.78 8.58
N GLY A 77 -5.05 12.89 8.09
CA GLY A 77 -6.51 13.02 8.15
C GLY A 77 -7.10 12.88 9.55
N GLY A 78 -6.29 12.64 10.58
CA GLY A 78 -6.74 12.51 11.97
C GLY A 78 -7.66 11.31 12.22
N VAL A 79 -7.58 10.27 11.36
CA VAL A 79 -8.45 9.09 11.47
C VAL A 79 -8.15 8.35 12.78
N SER A 80 -9.20 7.99 13.50
CA SER A 80 -9.06 7.31 14.79
C SER A 80 -8.53 5.88 14.63
N ALA A 81 -7.80 5.38 15.64
CA ALA A 81 -7.35 3.99 15.67
C ALA A 81 -8.52 2.98 15.64
N GLU A 82 -9.69 3.36 16.15
CA GLU A 82 -10.90 2.53 16.10
C GLU A 82 -11.39 2.36 14.66
N THR A 83 -11.51 3.48 13.92
CA THR A 83 -11.93 3.48 12.51
C THR A 83 -10.96 2.68 11.65
N VAL A 84 -9.66 2.83 11.87
CA VAL A 84 -8.62 2.05 11.17
C VAL A 84 -8.72 0.57 11.54
N ALA A 85 -8.97 0.24 12.81
CA ALA A 85 -9.11 -1.15 13.25
C ALA A 85 -10.30 -1.84 12.57
N THR A 86 -11.47 -1.20 12.58
CA THR A 86 -12.67 -1.71 11.89
C THR A 86 -12.41 -1.86 10.40
N GLY A 87 -11.94 -0.80 9.73
CA GLY A 87 -11.71 -0.80 8.28
C GLY A 87 -10.64 -1.80 7.81
N LEU A 88 -9.69 -2.19 8.67
CA LEU A 88 -8.69 -3.20 8.34
C LEU A 88 -9.03 -4.60 8.86
N GLY A 89 -10.17 -4.78 9.54
CA GLY A 89 -10.49 -6.04 10.22
C GLY A 89 -9.39 -6.44 11.23
N THR A 90 -8.90 -5.48 12.02
CA THR A 90 -7.80 -5.71 12.97
C THR A 90 -8.10 -5.17 14.36
N THR A 91 -7.17 -5.30 15.30
CA THR A 91 -7.35 -4.79 16.66
C THR A 91 -6.97 -3.32 16.76
N ARG A 92 -7.64 -2.58 17.65
CA ARG A 92 -7.30 -1.18 17.98
C ARG A 92 -5.83 -1.00 18.30
N SER A 93 -5.22 -1.91 19.06
CA SER A 93 -3.80 -1.84 19.41
C SER A 93 -2.89 -1.93 18.19
N LYS A 94 -3.21 -2.82 17.22
CA LYS A 94 -2.44 -2.93 15.98
C LYS A 94 -2.63 -1.69 15.09
N ALA A 95 -3.85 -1.17 14.99
CA ALA A 95 -4.14 0.07 14.28
C ALA A 95 -3.42 1.29 14.90
N LEU A 96 -3.38 1.37 16.24
CA LEU A 96 -2.68 2.43 16.95
C LEU A 96 -1.17 2.39 16.68
N MET A 97 -0.56 1.20 16.74
CA MET A 97 0.86 1.03 16.42
C MET A 97 1.17 1.46 14.97
N LEU A 98 0.31 1.13 14.02
CA LEU A 98 0.46 1.58 12.62
C LEU A 98 0.46 3.11 12.52
N LEU A 99 -0.53 3.78 13.13
CA LEU A 99 -0.66 5.24 13.09
C LEU A 99 0.51 5.95 13.80
N LEU A 100 0.99 5.42 14.93
CA LEU A 100 2.13 5.99 15.66
C LEU A 100 3.44 5.85 14.87
N ASN A 101 3.69 4.68 14.27
CA ASN A 101 4.88 4.44 13.46
C ASN A 101 4.94 5.35 12.23
N ALA A 102 3.79 5.69 11.64
CA ALA A 102 3.74 6.68 10.59
C ALA A 102 4.16 8.06 11.14
N ARG A 103 3.52 8.54 12.20
CA ARG A 103 3.79 9.88 12.78
C ARG A 103 5.27 10.09 13.14
N ASP A 104 5.92 9.11 13.76
CA ASP A 104 7.34 9.19 14.13
C ASP A 104 8.25 9.35 12.90
N ARG A 105 7.98 8.60 11.83
CA ARG A 105 8.73 8.70 10.56
C ARG A 105 8.49 9.99 9.79
N TRP A 106 7.34 10.63 9.95
CA TRP A 106 7.03 11.94 9.35
C TRP A 106 7.56 13.11 10.19
N GLN A 107 7.69 12.95 11.51
CA GLN A 107 8.35 13.92 12.40
C GLN A 107 9.88 13.86 12.31
N HIS A 108 10.43 12.69 11.98
CA HIS A 108 11.85 12.48 11.70
C HIS A 108 12.05 11.89 10.29
N PRO A 109 11.81 12.68 9.22
CA PRO A 109 12.01 12.19 7.87
C PRO A 109 13.49 11.93 7.66
N VAL A 110 13.89 10.65 7.62
CA VAL A 110 15.22 10.26 7.14
C VAL A 110 15.33 10.80 5.71
N GLY A 111 16.23 11.76 5.52
CA GLY A 111 16.23 12.70 4.41
C GLY A 111 16.05 12.06 3.04
N ILE A 112 14.84 12.15 2.49
CA ILE A 112 14.62 12.10 1.05
C ILE A 112 14.29 13.52 0.60
N ARG A 113 15.35 14.32 0.41
CA ARG A 113 15.27 15.55 -0.39
C ARG A 113 15.09 15.13 -1.84
N LEU A 114 13.86 14.91 -2.28
CA LEU A 114 13.58 14.83 -3.71
C LEU A 114 13.86 16.20 -4.33
N HIS A 115 14.87 16.25 -5.18
CA HIS A 115 15.20 17.37 -6.03
C HIS A 115 13.97 17.79 -6.84
N ARG A 116 13.29 18.87 -6.41
CA ARG A 116 12.46 19.69 -7.30
C ARG A 116 13.41 20.45 -8.24
N SER A 117 13.87 19.78 -9.30
CA SER A 117 14.52 20.44 -10.44
C SER A 117 13.61 20.33 -11.66
N ARG A 118 13.05 21.47 -12.06
CA ARG A 118 12.77 21.93 -13.44
C ARG A 118 11.59 22.89 -13.39
N GLN A 119 11.89 24.18 -13.38
CA GLN A 119 11.63 25.10 -14.50
C GLN A 119 11.89 26.53 -14.01
N ALA A 120 13.07 27.05 -14.34
CA ALA A 120 13.35 28.49 -14.41
C ALA A 120 14.63 28.69 -15.23
N THR A 121 14.59 28.35 -16.51
CA THR A 121 15.55 28.90 -17.47
C THR A 121 14.81 29.96 -18.26
N THR A 122 14.79 31.18 -17.74
CA THR A 122 14.47 32.36 -18.53
C THR A 122 15.53 33.42 -18.25
N ARG A 123 16.50 33.55 -19.16
CA ARG A 123 17.19 34.82 -19.43
C ARG A 123 18.04 34.71 -20.71
N PRO A 124 18.44 35.83 -21.35
CA PRO A 124 17.70 36.39 -22.48
C PRO A 124 18.58 36.61 -23.72
N GLY A 125 17.92 36.84 -24.86
CA GLY A 125 18.34 37.78 -25.91
C GLY A 125 19.69 37.59 -26.60
N THR A 126 19.64 37.12 -27.85
CA THR A 126 20.55 37.59 -28.90
C THR A 126 19.88 37.53 -30.27
N ALA A 127 19.61 38.73 -30.79
CA ALA A 127 19.64 39.16 -32.19
C ALA A 127 19.21 38.15 -33.27
N ALA A 128 17.95 38.24 -33.70
CA ALA A 128 17.58 37.89 -35.06
C ALA A 128 18.10 39.00 -35.99
N ALA A 129 19.19 38.70 -36.70
CA ALA A 129 19.66 39.50 -37.80
C ALA A 129 18.67 39.39 -38.97
N SER A 130 18.22 40.56 -39.39
CA SER A 130 17.47 40.90 -40.59
C SER A 130 17.85 40.08 -41.83
N TYR A 131 16.86 39.51 -42.52
CA TYR A 131 16.86 39.43 -43.99
C TYR A 131 15.43 39.21 -44.54
N ALA A 132 15.10 40.00 -45.56
CA ALA A 132 14.11 39.80 -46.63
C ALA A 132 12.76 40.58 -46.63
N GLY A 133 12.61 41.38 -47.70
CA GLY A 133 11.37 41.94 -48.27
C GLY A 133 11.08 43.36 -47.79
N ILE A 134 10.92 44.39 -48.62
CA ILE A 134 10.00 44.57 -49.75
C ILE A 134 10.63 45.59 -50.73
N GLY A 135 10.27 45.51 -52.01
CA GLY A 135 10.81 46.34 -53.11
C GLY A 135 10.27 47.76 -53.19
#